data_AF-A0A803TDV9-F1
#
_entry.id   AF-A0A803TDV9-F1
#
_cell.length_a   1.000
_cell.length_b   1.000
_cell.length_c   1.000
_cell.angle_alpha   90.00
_cell.angle_beta   90.00
_cell.angle_gamma   90.00
#
_symmetry.space_group_name_H-M   'P 1'
#
loop_
_entity.id
_entity.type
_entity.pdbx_description
1 polymer ?
#
loop_
_entity_poly.entity_id
_entity_poly.type
_entity_poly.pdbx_seq_one_letter_code
_entity_poly.pdbx_strand_id
1 'polypeptide(L)'
;MSKTENTFIVNILEELDKDSMEKFLNFLNVTGIDRNTIPKAKLEGASVMKVVELLVSYYHPRHLEVLRKALLDVPENQLADKTIVQELNCCCPKLSS
;
A
#
# COMPACT_ATOMS: atom_id res chain seq x y z
N MET A 1 -5.66 14.16 -7.60
CA MET A 1 -5.04 12.83 -7.70
C MET A 1 -5.48 12.21 -9.00
N SER A 2 -4.55 11.71 -9.78
CA SER A 2 -4.84 11.17 -11.10
C SER A 2 -5.55 9.83 -10.93
N LYS A 3 -6.64 9.60 -11.66
CA LYS A 3 -7.35 8.31 -11.70
C LYS A 3 -6.38 7.12 -11.85
N THR A 4 -5.27 7.35 -12.56
CA THR A 4 -4.17 6.43 -12.83
C THR A 4 -3.40 5.95 -11.60
N GLU A 5 -3.12 6.81 -10.61
CA GLU A 5 -2.35 6.41 -9.41
C GLU A 5 -3.16 5.44 -8.55
N ASN A 6 -4.45 5.71 -8.36
CA ASN A 6 -5.33 4.81 -7.62
C ASN A 6 -5.51 3.47 -8.34
N THR A 7 -5.61 3.47 -9.68
CA THR A 7 -5.69 2.23 -10.46
C THR A 7 -4.43 1.37 -10.30
N PHE A 8 -3.25 1.98 -10.28
CA PHE A 8 -2.00 1.25 -10.06
C PHE A 8 -1.95 0.59 -8.68
N ILE A 9 -2.32 1.30 -7.61
CA ILE A 9 -2.36 0.73 -6.25
C ILE A 9 -3.38 -0.40 -6.18
N VAL A 10 -4.55 -0.26 -6.81
CA VAL A 10 -5.56 -1.32 -6.87
C VAL A 10 -4.97 -2.58 -7.50
N ASN A 11 -4.32 -2.47 -8.66
CA ASN A 11 -3.72 -3.62 -9.34
C ASN A 11 -2.71 -4.35 -8.43
N ILE A 12 -1.80 -3.61 -7.78
CA ILE A 12 -0.82 -4.21 -6.86
C ILE A 12 -1.52 -4.99 -5.74
N LEU A 13 -2.53 -4.38 -5.10
CA LEU A 13 -3.24 -5.01 -3.99
C LEU A 13 -4.11 -6.19 -4.44
N GLU A 14 -4.57 -6.22 -5.70
CA GLU A 14 -5.27 -7.37 -6.29
C GLU A 14 -4.32 -8.52 -6.64
N GLU A 15 -3.04 -8.25 -6.90
CA GLU A 15 -2.01 -9.27 -7.12
C GLU A 15 -1.47 -9.90 -5.82
N LEU A 16 -1.73 -9.27 -4.67
CA LEU A 16 -1.34 -9.85 -3.38
C LEU A 16 -2.15 -11.10 -3.07
N ASP A 17 -1.46 -12.14 -2.62
CA ASP A 17 -2.12 -13.28 -2.00
C ASP A 17 -2.80 -12.87 -0.67
N LYS A 18 -3.67 -13.74 -0.17
CA LYS A 18 -4.46 -13.47 1.04
C LYS A 18 -3.61 -13.17 2.26
N ASP A 19 -2.50 -13.89 2.47
CA ASP A 19 -1.60 -13.68 3.61
C ASP A 19 -0.87 -12.34 3.50
N SER A 20 -0.40 -11.99 2.29
CA SER A 20 0.23 -10.70 2.00
C SER A 20 -0.74 -9.53 2.21
N MET A 21 -1.99 -9.68 1.76
CA MET A 21 -3.04 -8.67 1.97
C MET A 21 -3.36 -8.52 3.47
N GLU A 22 -3.45 -9.61 4.22
CA GLU A 22 -3.70 -9.56 5.67
C GLU A 22 -2.55 -8.85 6.41
N LYS A 23 -1.29 -9.14 6.06
CA LYS A 23 -0.12 -8.42 6.59
C LYS A 23 -0.16 -6.95 6.26
N PHE A 24 -0.53 -6.59 5.03
CA PHE A 24 -0.67 -5.20 4.60
C PHE A 24 -1.73 -4.46 5.44
N LEU A 25 -2.91 -5.04 5.61
CA LEU A 25 -3.96 -4.45 6.46
C LEU A 25 -3.51 -4.35 7.93
N ASN A 26 -2.79 -5.36 8.43
CA ASN A 26 -2.25 -5.32 9.79
C ASN A 26 -1.20 -4.21 9.95
N PHE A 27 -0.33 -4.00 8.95
CA PHE A 27 0.61 -2.88 8.93
C PHE A 27 -0.12 -1.55 9.03
N LEU A 28 -1.18 -1.33 8.24
CA LEU A 28 -1.96 -0.09 8.28
C LEU A 28 -2.65 0.15 9.64
N ASN A 29 -2.99 -0.93 10.35
CA ASN A 29 -3.66 -0.88 11.65
C ASN A 29 -2.69 -0.68 12.83
N VAL A 30 -1.55 -1.37 12.82
CA VAL A 30 -0.64 -1.44 13.97
C VAL A 30 0.56 -0.53 13.82
N THR A 31 1.17 -0.52 12.63
CA THR A 31 2.43 0.19 12.38
C THR A 31 2.16 1.59 11.86
N GLY A 32 1.38 1.68 10.77
CA GLY A 32 1.12 2.93 10.05
C GLY A 32 2.40 3.67 9.68
N ILE A 33 2.28 4.99 9.49
CA ILE A 33 3.42 5.91 9.40
C ILE A 33 3.13 7.12 10.29
N ASP A 34 4.14 7.62 10.99
CA ASP A 34 4.05 8.83 11.83
C ASP A 34 2.91 8.77 12.87
N ARG A 35 2.67 7.59 13.46
CA ARG A 35 1.55 7.30 14.40
C ARG A 35 0.15 7.45 13.80
N ASN A 36 0.05 7.63 12.48
CA ASN A 36 -1.22 7.60 11.81
C ASN A 36 -1.52 6.14 11.44
N THR A 37 -2.53 5.56 12.08
CA THR A 37 -2.97 4.18 11.88
C THR A 37 -4.44 4.17 11.48
N ILE A 38 -4.82 3.24 10.60
CA ILE A 38 -6.21 3.08 10.19
C ILE A 38 -6.89 2.07 11.13
N PRO A 39 -8.01 2.42 11.78
CA PRO A 39 -8.71 1.51 12.67
C PRO A 39 -9.10 0.20 11.99
N LYS A 40 -8.87 -0.95 12.66
CA LYS A 40 -9.25 -2.28 12.16
C LYS A 40 -10.68 -2.34 11.62
N ALA A 41 -11.63 -1.70 12.31
CA ALA A 41 -13.04 -1.69 11.92
C ALA A 41 -13.30 -1.09 10.52
N LYS A 42 -12.38 -0.27 9.98
CA LYS A 42 -12.46 0.27 8.61
C LYS A 42 -11.78 -0.62 7.58
N LEU A 43 -10.89 -1.52 8.01
CA LEU A 43 -10.09 -2.41 7.17
C LEU A 43 -10.73 -3.81 7.06
N GLU A 44 -11.40 -4.26 8.12
CA GLU A 44 -12.05 -5.57 8.17
C GLU A 44 -13.19 -5.65 7.15
N GLY A 45 -13.10 -6.58 6.20
CA GLY A 45 -14.08 -6.73 5.11
C GLY A 45 -14.03 -5.63 4.06
N ALA A 46 -13.05 -4.72 4.11
CA ALA A 46 -12.89 -3.68 3.11
C ALA A 46 -12.49 -4.27 1.75
N SER A 47 -13.11 -3.79 0.67
CA SER A 47 -12.65 -4.12 -0.69
C SER A 47 -11.32 -3.44 -0.99
N VAL A 48 -10.57 -3.95 -1.98
CA VAL A 48 -9.29 -3.35 -2.41
C VAL A 48 -9.45 -1.86 -2.70
N MET A 49 -10.48 -1.47 -3.46
CA MET A 49 -10.77 -0.05 -3.72
C MET A 49 -10.97 0.75 -2.42
N LYS A 50 -11.69 0.20 -1.44
CA LYS A 50 -11.91 0.87 -0.15
C LYS A 50 -10.61 1.04 0.62
N VAL A 51 -9.74 0.04 0.57
CA VAL A 51 -8.41 0.10 1.18
C VAL A 51 -7.56 1.19 0.50
N VAL A 52 -7.60 1.30 -0.83
CA VAL A 52 -6.91 2.39 -1.56
C VAL A 52 -7.46 3.76 -1.18
N GLU A 53 -8.79 3.92 -1.11
CA GLU A 53 -9.41 5.17 -0.64
C GLU A 53 -8.95 5.54 0.77
N LEU A 54 -8.87 4.57 1.69
CA LEU A 54 -8.40 4.80 3.06
C LEU A 54 -6.90 5.15 3.08
N LEU A 55 -6.08 4.45 2.31
CA LEU A 55 -4.65 4.73 2.19
C LEU A 55 -4.42 6.16 1.72
N VAL A 56 -5.12 6.56 0.67
CA VAL A 56 -5.09 7.92 0.13
C VAL A 56 -5.62 8.92 1.15
N SER A 57 -6.77 8.67 1.77
CA SER A 57 -7.40 9.60 2.70
C SER A 57 -6.60 9.85 3.97
N TYR A 58 -5.90 8.84 4.49
CA TYR A 58 -5.14 8.97 5.74
C TYR A 58 -3.73 9.47 5.49
N TYR A 59 -3.12 9.05 4.40
CA TYR A 59 -1.69 9.25 4.21
C TYR A 59 -1.35 10.18 3.06
N HIS A 60 -2.31 10.78 2.34
CA HIS A 60 -1.97 11.78 1.34
C HIS A 60 -1.13 12.92 1.96
N PRO A 61 -0.04 13.35 1.31
CA PRO A 61 0.49 12.90 0.02
C PRO A 61 1.40 11.66 0.02
N ARG A 62 1.78 11.14 1.18
CA ARG A 62 2.72 10.02 1.39
C ARG A 62 2.14 8.61 1.25
N HIS A 63 0.91 8.45 0.78
CA HIS A 63 0.25 7.15 0.58
C HIS A 63 1.08 6.11 -0.20
N LEU A 64 1.86 6.52 -1.21
CA LEU A 64 2.77 5.62 -1.95
C LEU A 64 3.98 5.16 -1.11
N GLU A 65 4.48 6.00 -0.21
CA GLU A 65 5.55 5.63 0.72
C GLU A 65 5.06 4.59 1.73
N VAL A 66 3.82 4.76 2.23
CA VAL A 66 3.14 3.80 3.10
C VAL A 66 2.96 2.47 2.40
N LEU A 67 2.45 2.49 1.16
CA LEU A 67 2.29 1.29 0.34
C LEU A 67 3.62 0.55 0.22
N ARG A 68 4.70 1.26 -0.14
CA ARG A 68 6.02 0.66 -0.29
C ARG A 68 6.54 0.06 1.02
N LYS A 69 6.45 0.78 2.14
CA LYS A 69 6.91 0.27 3.44
C LYS A 69 6.12 -0.95 3.88
N ALA A 70 4.80 -0.93 3.72
CA ALA A 70 3.94 -2.05 4.05
C ALA A 70 4.25 -3.28 3.19
N LEU A 71 4.58 -3.09 1.91
CA LEU A 71 4.96 -4.18 1.00
C LEU A 71 6.39 -4.70 1.25
N LEU A 72 7.33 -3.85 1.69
CA LEU A 72 8.70 -4.26 2.04
C LEU A 72 8.78 -5.00 3.38
N ASP A 73 7.83 -4.76 4.29
CA ASP A 73 7.71 -5.49 5.56
C ASP A 73 7.14 -6.91 5.36
N VAL A 74 6.64 -7.23 4.16
CA VAL A 74 6.33 -8.59 3.74
C VAL A 74 7.64 -9.26 3.28
N PRO A 75 8.04 -10.42 3.85
CA PRO A 75 9.30 -11.06 3.52
C PRO A 75 9.41 -11.34 2.01
N GLU A 76 10.58 -11.03 1.43
CA GLU A 76 10.96 -11.10 0.00
C GLU A 76 10.53 -12.37 -0.76
N ASN A 77 10.19 -13.44 -0.05
CA ASN A 77 9.82 -14.72 -0.62
C ASN A 77 8.36 -14.80 -1.11
N GLN A 78 7.54 -13.79 -0.83
CA GLN A 78 6.14 -13.69 -1.30
C GLN A 78 5.89 -12.47 -2.22
N LEU A 79 6.80 -11.50 -2.24
CA LEU A 79 6.77 -10.39 -3.19
C LEU A 79 7.49 -10.83 -4.47
N ALA A 80 6.86 -11.72 -5.23
CA ALA A 80 7.48 -12.44 -6.35
C ALA A 80 7.98 -11.55 -7.50
N ASP A 81 7.75 -10.23 -7.47
CA ASP A 81 8.21 -9.36 -8.53
C ASP A 81 8.88 -8.08 -8.01
N LYS A 82 10.21 -8.07 -8.12
CA LYS A 82 11.05 -6.87 -8.06
C LYS A 82 10.56 -5.75 -8.99
N THR A 83 9.68 -6.08 -9.96
CA THR A 83 9.00 -5.16 -10.87
C THR A 83 8.06 -4.18 -10.16
N ILE A 84 7.30 -4.60 -9.13
CA ILE A 84 6.32 -3.72 -8.46
C ILE A 84 7.03 -2.57 -7.72
N VAL A 85 8.15 -2.87 -7.07
CA VAL A 85 8.99 -1.88 -6.38
C VAL A 85 9.69 -0.96 -7.38
N GLN A 86 10.03 -1.45 -8.58
CA GLN A 86 10.57 -0.62 -9.67
C GLN A 86 9.52 0.30 -10.29
N GLU A 87 8.29 -0.17 -10.52
CA GLU A 87 7.20 0.68 -11.05
C GLU A 87 6.79 1.78 -10.07
N LEU A 88 6.83 1.52 -8.76
CA LEU A 88 6.68 2.56 -7.74
C LEU A 88 7.75 3.66 -7.85
N ASN A 89 8.99 3.32 -8.23
CA ASN A 89 10.03 4.32 -8.50
C ASN A 89 9.76 5.09 -9.81
N CYS A 90 9.11 4.49 -10.81
CA CYS A 90 8.72 5.15 -12.06
C CYS A 90 7.57 6.15 -11.89
N CYS A 91 6.59 5.86 -11.02
CA CYS A 91 5.47 6.78 -10.77
C CYS A 91 5.83 8.00 -9.89
N CYS A 92 6.93 7.95 -9.15
CA CYS A 92 7.42 9.07 -8.32
C CYS A 92 8.96 9.17 -8.33
N PRO A 93 9.58 9.74 -9.38
CA PRO A 93 11.04 9.86 -9.48
C PRO A 93 11.65 10.88 -8.51
N LYS A 94 10.85 11.67 -7.78
CA LYS A 94 11.33 12.70 -6.86
C LYS A 94 11.51 12.18 -5.43
N LEU A 95 12.43 11.25 -5.24
CA LEU A 95 13.04 10.98 -3.93
C LEU A 95 14.40 10.25 -4.02
N SER A 96 15.06 10.32 -5.17
CA SER A 96 16.53 10.20 -5.22
C SER A 96 17.10 11.60 -5.07
N SER A 97 17.91 11.78 -4.02
CA SER A 97 18.67 12.99 -3.70
C SER A 97 19.47 13.55 -4.87
#